data_AF-A0A396NWK2-F1
#
_entry.id   AF-A0A396NWK2-F1
#
_cell.length_a   1.000
_cell.length_b   1.000
_cell.length_c   1.000
_cell.angle_alpha   90.00
_cell.angle_beta   90.00
_cell.angle_gamma   90.00
#
_symmetry.space_group_name_H-M   'P 1'
#
loop_
_entity.id
_entity.type
_entity.pdbx_description
1 polymer ?
#
loop_
_entity_poly.entity_id
_entity_poly.type
_entity_poly.pdbx_seq_one_letter_code
_entity_poly.pdbx_strand_id
1 'polypeptide(L)'
;MSIFEKVSLGISIIALIISLAVYFKNKLYSSASLEATIFAQISLAKSNLSSATENRIVFNKDISDLALHEKSAAISAKEDLVKAYEFACQHYRSGAVNRENFNNLYKAEIESLFTDPAFSEIINGKYPALKMFQDSNQNHV
;
A
#
# COMPACT_ATOMS: atom_id res chain seq x y z
N MET A 1 -5.52 47.44 -27.06
CA MET A 1 -4.59 46.50 -26.41
C MET A 1 -3.17 46.81 -26.86
N SER A 2 -2.34 47.30 -25.96
CA SER A 2 -0.98 47.76 -26.26
C SER A 2 -0.05 46.58 -26.55
N ILE A 3 1.08 46.84 -27.23
CA ILE A 3 2.11 45.82 -27.49
C ILE A 3 2.62 45.23 -26.16
N PHE A 4 2.74 46.04 -25.11
CA PHE A 4 3.14 45.60 -23.77
C PHE A 4 2.15 44.61 -23.15
N GLU A 5 0.84 44.83 -23.30
CA GLU A 5 -0.19 43.91 -22.79
C GLU A 5 -0.13 42.56 -23.50
N LYS A 6 0.13 42.54 -24.81
CA LYS A 6 0.28 41.31 -25.60
C LYS A 6 1.54 40.53 -25.20
N VAL A 7 2.67 41.22 -25.01
CA VAL A 7 3.93 40.60 -24.58
C VAL A 7 3.80 40.06 -23.15
N SER A 8 3.20 40.82 -22.23
CA SER A 8 2.96 40.37 -20.85
C SER A 8 2.05 39.14 -20.80
N LEU A 9 0.99 39.11 -21.60
CA LEU A 9 0.10 37.95 -21.68
C LEU A 9 0.85 36.70 -22.17
N GLY A 10 1.70 36.86 -23.21
CA GLY A 10 2.51 35.76 -23.73
C GLY A 10 3.48 35.19 -22.69
N ILE A 11 4.16 36.05 -21.93
CA ILE A 11 5.07 35.62 -20.85
C ILE A 11 4.31 34.87 -19.76
N SER A 12 3.14 35.36 -19.33
CA SER A 12 2.32 34.70 -18.31
C SER A 12 1.82 33.32 -18.75
N ILE A 13 1.45 33.15 -20.01
CA ILE A 13 1.04 31.85 -20.57
C ILE A 13 2.23 30.88 -20.55
N ILE A 14 3.40 31.32 -21.01
CA ILE A 14 4.62 30.47 -21.02
C ILE A 14 5.00 30.07 -19.58
N ALA A 15 4.95 31.00 -18.63
CA ALA A 15 5.23 30.73 -17.23
C ALA A 15 4.24 29.71 -16.63
N LEU A 16 2.96 29.79 -17.00
CA LEU A 16 1.93 28.83 -16.58
C LEU A 16 2.21 27.43 -17.14
N ILE A 17 2.56 27.33 -18.42
CA ILE A 17 2.91 26.05 -19.06
C ILE A 17 4.12 25.40 -18.37
N ILE A 18 5.18 26.17 -18.11
CA ILE A 18 6.37 25.67 -17.41
C ILE A 18 6.03 25.21 -15.99
N SER A 19 5.22 26.00 -15.26
CA SER A 19 4.80 25.66 -13.89
C SER A 19 3.98 24.36 -13.86
N LEU A 20 3.06 24.19 -14.80
CA LEU A 20 2.29 22.95 -14.96
C LEU A 20 3.21 21.77 -15.28
N ALA A 21 4.15 21.94 -16.21
CA ALA A 21 5.09 20.88 -16.58
C ALA A 21 5.96 20.42 -15.39
N VAL A 22 6.48 21.37 -14.60
CA VAL A 22 7.25 21.06 -13.39
C VAL A 22 6.37 20.38 -12.33
N TYR A 23 5.14 20.86 -12.13
CA TYR A 23 4.19 20.27 -11.21
C TYR A 23 3.88 18.80 -11.57
N PHE A 24 3.56 18.51 -12.83
CA PHE A 24 3.28 17.15 -13.29
C PHE A 24 4.52 16.26 -13.16
N LYS A 25 5.71 16.77 -13.50
CA LYS A 25 6.97 16.05 -13.34
C LYS A 25 7.20 15.68 -11.87
N ASN A 26 7.10 16.65 -10.96
CA ASN A 26 7.28 16.41 -9.53
C ASN A 26 6.24 15.42 -8.96
N LYS A 27 4.97 15.53 -9.41
CA LYS A 27 3.92 14.60 -9.02
C LYS A 27 4.26 13.16 -9.47
N LEU A 28 4.72 12.98 -10.71
CA LEU A 28 5.11 11.66 -11.23
C LEU A 28 6.28 11.04 -10.44
N TYR A 29 7.33 11.82 -10.15
CA TYR A 29 8.44 11.32 -9.32
C TYR A 29 8.00 10.98 -7.90
N SER A 30 7.16 11.82 -7.30
CA SER A 30 6.61 11.57 -5.96
C SER A 30 5.78 10.29 -5.94
N SER A 31 4.92 10.07 -6.95
CA SER A 31 4.11 8.86 -7.05
C SER A 31 4.98 7.62 -7.29
N ALA A 32 5.97 7.67 -8.18
CA ALA A 32 6.86 6.54 -8.43
C ALA A 32 7.69 6.16 -7.19
N SER A 33 8.22 7.16 -6.47
CA SER A 33 8.93 6.93 -5.21
C SER A 33 8.04 6.33 -4.13
N LEU A 34 6.78 6.77 -4.06
CA LEU A 34 5.79 6.23 -3.13
C LEU A 34 5.44 4.77 -3.48
N GLU A 35 5.22 4.47 -4.76
CA GLU A 35 4.94 3.11 -5.23
C GLU A 35 6.11 2.16 -4.93
N ALA A 36 7.36 2.61 -5.12
CA ALA A 36 8.55 1.84 -4.74
C ALA A 36 8.63 1.61 -3.22
N THR A 37 8.25 2.61 -2.41
CA THR A 37 8.20 2.48 -0.95
C THR A 37 7.15 1.47 -0.51
N ILE A 38 5.95 1.53 -1.09
CA ILE A 38 4.88 0.56 -0.85
C ILE A 38 5.34 -0.85 -1.21
N PHE A 39 5.93 -1.03 -2.39
CA PHE A 39 6.46 -2.31 -2.83
C PHE A 39 7.51 -2.86 -1.86
N ALA A 40 8.45 -2.02 -1.41
CA ALA A 40 9.50 -2.41 -0.49
C ALA A 40 8.94 -2.82 0.88
N GLN A 41 7.99 -2.07 1.43
CA GLN A 41 7.36 -2.40 2.72
C GLN A 41 6.58 -3.70 2.66
N ILE A 42 5.77 -3.90 1.61
CA ILE A 42 5.02 -5.14 1.40
C ILE A 42 5.97 -6.32 1.22
N SER A 43 7.01 -6.17 0.40
CA SER A 43 8.00 -7.24 0.15
C SER A 43 8.76 -7.62 1.43
N LEU A 44 9.15 -6.63 2.24
CA LEU A 44 9.79 -6.89 3.53
C LEU A 44 8.84 -7.62 4.49
N ALA A 45 7.59 -7.18 4.60
CA ALA A 45 6.62 -7.81 5.48
C ALA A 45 6.32 -9.25 5.06
N LYS A 46 6.22 -9.52 3.75
CA LYS A 46 6.09 -10.89 3.21
C LYS A 46 7.30 -11.75 3.53
N SER A 47 8.51 -11.20 3.35
CA SER A 47 9.76 -11.90 3.69
C SER A 47 9.79 -12.29 5.16
N ASN A 48 9.47 -11.34 6.04
CA ASN A 48 9.44 -11.58 7.49
C ASN A 48 8.39 -12.62 7.88
N LEU A 49 7.20 -12.58 7.27
CA LEU A 49 6.17 -13.57 7.48
C LEU A 49 6.59 -14.97 7.02
N SER A 50 7.27 -15.07 5.87
CA SER A 50 7.81 -16.34 5.38
C SER A 50 8.78 -16.94 6.39
N SER A 51 9.77 -16.15 6.83
CA SER A 51 10.77 -16.58 7.82
C SER A 51 10.13 -16.98 9.15
N ALA A 52 9.17 -16.20 9.65
CA ALA A 52 8.49 -16.52 10.90
C ALA A 52 7.61 -17.78 10.79
N THR A 53 7.04 -18.04 9.60
CA THR A 53 6.23 -19.24 9.34
C THR A 53 7.10 -20.49 9.25
N GLU A 54 8.25 -20.41 8.58
CA GLU A 54 9.24 -21.49 8.54
C GLU A 54 9.72 -21.89 9.93
N ASN A 55 10.09 -20.91 10.76
CA ASN A 55 10.50 -21.16 12.14
C ASN A 55 9.37 -21.80 12.96
N ARG A 56 8.13 -21.34 12.81
CA ARG A 56 6.97 -21.92 13.51
C ARG A 56 6.77 -23.41 13.19
N ILE A 57 7.03 -23.84 11.95
CA ILE A 57 6.92 -25.25 11.56
C ILE A 57 7.93 -26.11 12.34
N VAL A 58 9.13 -25.59 12.58
CA VAL A 58 10.18 -26.27 13.38
C VAL A 58 9.74 -26.50 14.83
N PHE A 59 8.98 -25.56 15.42
CA PHE A 59 8.56 -25.61 16.83
C PHE A 59 7.11 -26.06 17.06
N ASN A 60 6.45 -26.66 16.06
CA ASN A 60 4.99 -26.88 16.07
C ASN A 60 4.46 -27.80 17.19
N LYS A 61 5.33 -28.57 17.86
CA LYS A 61 4.98 -29.43 19.01
C LYS A 61 5.68 -29.05 20.32
N ASP A 62 6.41 -27.94 20.32
CA ASP A 62 7.18 -27.49 21.47
C ASP A 62 6.40 -26.40 22.27
N ILE A 63 6.56 -26.45 23.58
CA ILE A 63 5.98 -25.53 24.58
C ILE A 63 7.06 -24.73 25.31
N SER A 64 8.32 -24.85 24.88
CA SER A 64 9.42 -24.03 25.36
C SER A 64 9.15 -22.52 25.19
N ASP A 65 9.81 -21.70 26.02
CA ASP A 65 9.76 -20.24 25.91
C ASP A 65 10.17 -19.75 24.51
N LEU A 66 11.09 -20.47 23.86
CA LEU A 66 11.50 -20.23 22.48
C LEU A 66 10.34 -20.49 21.49
N ALA A 67 9.60 -21.59 21.66
CA ALA A 67 8.45 -21.89 20.81
C ALA A 67 7.30 -20.88 20.98
N LEU A 68 7.10 -20.35 22.20
CA LEU A 68 6.15 -19.27 22.46
C LEU A 68 6.59 -17.95 21.82
N HIS A 69 7.88 -17.62 21.92
CA HIS A 69 8.46 -16.45 21.26
C HIS A 69 8.27 -16.49 19.74
N GLU A 70 8.58 -17.61 19.09
CA GLU A 70 8.40 -17.76 17.63
C GLU A 70 6.93 -17.71 17.20
N LYS A 71 6.00 -18.25 18.02
CA LYS A 71 4.56 -18.10 17.77
C LYS A 71 4.12 -16.63 17.83
N SER A 72 4.64 -15.87 18.79
CA SER A 72 4.39 -14.42 18.89
C SER A 72 4.96 -13.67 17.68
N ALA A 73 6.18 -14.01 17.26
CA ALA A 73 6.82 -13.41 16.08
C ALA A 73 6.00 -13.64 14.80
N ALA A 74 5.41 -14.84 14.63
CA ALA A 74 4.54 -15.13 13.51
C ALA A 74 3.23 -14.31 13.52
N ILE A 75 2.66 -14.04 14.70
CA ILE A 75 1.48 -13.17 14.83
C ILE A 75 1.86 -11.72 14.47
N SER A 76 2.96 -11.21 15.02
CA SER A 76 3.46 -9.86 14.71
C SER A 76 3.77 -9.68 13.23
N ALA A 77 4.40 -10.67 12.58
CA ALA A 77 4.67 -10.62 11.14
C ALA A 77 3.40 -10.54 10.28
N LYS A 78 2.31 -11.21 10.70
CA LYS A 78 1.00 -11.06 10.04
C LYS A 78 0.43 -9.67 10.24
N GLU A 79 0.49 -9.13 11.45
CA GLU A 79 0.04 -7.75 11.71
C GLU A 79 0.81 -6.74 10.88
N ASP A 80 2.13 -6.92 10.72
CA ASP A 80 2.97 -6.02 9.94
C ASP A 80 2.66 -6.10 8.44
N LEU A 81 2.33 -7.29 7.92
CA LEU A 81 1.82 -7.43 6.56
C LEU A 81 0.50 -6.69 6.37
N VAL A 82 -0.45 -6.84 7.31
CA VAL A 82 -1.73 -6.13 7.27
C VAL A 82 -1.53 -4.61 7.34
N LYS A 83 -0.62 -4.13 8.20
CA LYS A 83 -0.27 -2.69 8.27
C LYS A 83 0.33 -2.17 6.97
N ALA A 84 1.19 -2.94 6.31
CA ALA A 84 1.78 -2.56 5.03
C ALA A 84 0.69 -2.41 3.95
N TYR A 85 -0.29 -3.32 3.92
CA TYR A 85 -1.45 -3.18 3.03
C TYR A 85 -2.38 -2.03 3.41
N GLU A 86 -2.62 -1.78 4.71
CA GLU A 86 -3.39 -0.61 5.15
C GLU A 86 -2.76 0.68 4.64
N PHE A 87 -1.45 0.84 4.81
CA PHE A 87 -0.69 1.99 4.32
C PHE A 87 -0.84 2.16 2.80
N ALA A 88 -0.68 1.06 2.05
CA ALA A 88 -0.87 1.03 0.60
C ALA A 88 -2.29 1.48 0.21
N CYS A 89 -3.31 0.96 0.90
CA CYS A 89 -4.72 1.30 0.72
C CYS A 89 -5.03 2.77 1.03
N GLN A 90 -4.44 3.35 2.08
CA GLN A 90 -4.60 4.77 2.38
C GLN A 90 -4.11 5.65 1.22
N HIS A 91 -2.96 5.30 0.65
CA HIS A 91 -2.42 6.01 -0.51
C HIS A 91 -3.22 5.79 -1.78
N TYR A 92 -3.77 4.60 -1.99
CA TYR A 92 -4.75 4.33 -3.06
C TYR A 92 -5.99 5.23 -2.95
N ARG A 93 -6.58 5.33 -1.75
CA ARG A 93 -7.75 6.18 -1.50
C ARG A 93 -7.47 7.65 -1.77
N SER A 94 -6.30 8.14 -1.37
CA SER A 94 -5.88 9.54 -1.60
C SER A 94 -5.58 9.88 -3.06
N GLY A 95 -5.46 8.87 -3.94
CA GLY A 95 -5.04 9.07 -5.34
C GLY A 95 -3.56 9.39 -5.50
N ALA A 96 -2.73 9.09 -4.49
CA ALA A 96 -1.29 9.32 -4.51
C ALA A 96 -0.52 8.27 -5.34
N VAL A 97 -1.14 7.13 -5.60
CA VAL A 97 -0.62 6.02 -6.43
C VAL A 97 -1.47 5.84 -7.68
N ASN A 98 -0.87 5.24 -8.72
CA ASN A 98 -1.60 4.81 -9.90
C ASN A 98 -2.58 3.69 -9.55
N ARG A 99 -3.89 3.95 -9.71
CA ARG A 99 -4.96 3.00 -9.35
C ARG A 99 -4.97 1.73 -10.18
N GLU A 100 -4.69 1.85 -11.48
CA GLU A 100 -4.66 0.70 -12.39
C GLU A 100 -3.51 -0.24 -12.01
N ASN A 101 -2.31 0.31 -11.83
CA ASN A 101 -1.13 -0.45 -11.40
C ASN A 101 -1.36 -1.08 -10.02
N PHE A 102 -1.89 -0.31 -9.07
CA PHE A 102 -2.21 -0.81 -7.73
C PHE A 102 -3.18 -1.99 -7.77
N ASN A 103 -4.26 -1.87 -8.54
CA ASN A 103 -5.27 -2.92 -8.64
C ASN A 103 -4.69 -4.20 -9.27
N ASN A 104 -3.86 -4.06 -10.30
CA ASN A 104 -3.22 -5.20 -10.94
C ASN A 104 -2.23 -5.93 -10.02
N LEU A 105 -1.54 -5.20 -9.14
CA LEU A 105 -0.51 -5.76 -8.27
C LEU A 105 -1.04 -6.31 -6.95
N TYR A 106 -1.97 -5.60 -6.30
CA TYR A 106 -2.29 -5.84 -4.89
C TYR A 106 -3.74 -6.22 -4.61
N LYS A 107 -4.68 -5.91 -5.51
CA LYS A 107 -6.12 -6.07 -5.22
C LYS A 107 -6.48 -7.51 -4.85
N ALA A 108 -6.10 -8.48 -5.69
CA ALA A 108 -6.43 -9.89 -5.47
C ALA A 108 -5.86 -10.42 -4.15
N GLU A 109 -4.64 -9.99 -3.80
CA GLU A 109 -3.99 -10.39 -2.57
C GLU A 109 -4.67 -9.76 -1.34
N ILE A 110 -4.98 -8.46 -1.41
CA ILE A 110 -5.73 -7.77 -0.35
C ILE A 110 -7.08 -8.44 -0.12
N GLU A 111 -7.81 -8.77 -1.19
CA GLU A 111 -9.10 -9.48 -1.11
C GLU A 111 -8.93 -10.86 -0.45
N SER A 112 -7.84 -11.57 -0.77
CA SER A 112 -7.55 -12.88 -0.17
C SER A 112 -7.32 -12.82 1.35
N LEU A 113 -6.78 -11.70 1.89
CA LEU A 113 -6.58 -11.53 3.33
C LEU A 113 -7.88 -11.56 4.14
N PHE A 114 -9.00 -11.17 3.53
CA PHE A 114 -10.32 -11.24 4.18
C PHE A 114 -10.90 -12.66 4.20
N THR A 115 -10.43 -13.51 3.29
CA THR A 115 -10.88 -14.92 3.17
C THR A 115 -10.06 -15.86 4.04
N ASP A 116 -8.81 -15.52 4.36
CA ASP A 116 -7.96 -16.30 5.25
C ASP A 116 -8.35 -16.05 6.72
N PRO A 117 -8.82 -17.08 7.47
CA PRO A 117 -9.18 -16.95 8.88
C PRO A 117 -8.04 -16.38 9.74
N ALA A 118 -6.79 -16.66 9.36
CA ALA A 118 -5.63 -16.27 10.12
C ALA A 118 -5.31 -14.77 10.01
N PHE A 119 -5.91 -14.07 9.05
CA PHE A 119 -5.81 -12.62 8.85
C PHE A 119 -7.13 -11.91 9.13
N SER A 120 -8.28 -12.54 8.86
CA SER A 120 -9.59 -11.93 9.07
C SER A 120 -9.82 -11.52 10.54
N GLU A 121 -9.34 -12.32 11.50
CA GLU A 121 -9.37 -11.99 12.94
C GLU A 121 -8.51 -10.76 13.28
N ILE A 122 -7.37 -10.60 12.62
CA ILE A 122 -6.46 -9.45 12.82
C ILE A 122 -7.05 -8.18 12.22
N ILE A 123 -7.72 -8.31 11.07
CA ILE A 123 -8.22 -7.18 10.29
C ILE A 123 -9.47 -6.56 10.92
N ASN A 124 -10.27 -7.37 11.62
CA ASN A 124 -11.61 -6.98 12.05
C ASN A 124 -11.57 -5.79 13.02
N GLY A 125 -12.03 -4.62 12.53
CA GLY A 125 -12.17 -3.39 13.32
C GLY A 125 -10.93 -2.49 13.42
N LYS A 126 -9.77 -2.90 12.89
CA LYS A 126 -8.50 -2.16 13.06
C LYS A 126 -8.01 -1.40 11.81
N TYR A 127 -8.37 -1.85 10.60
CA TYR A 127 -7.78 -1.35 9.35
C TYR A 127 -8.84 -0.83 8.37
N PRO A 128 -9.25 0.45 8.48
CA PRO A 128 -10.39 1.00 7.75
C PRO A 128 -10.13 1.23 6.26
N ALA A 129 -8.89 1.50 5.83
CA ALA A 129 -8.61 1.64 4.40
C ALA A 129 -8.68 0.29 3.70
N LEU A 130 -8.13 -0.76 4.31
CA LEU A 130 -8.23 -2.13 3.84
C LEU A 130 -9.68 -2.57 3.57
N LYS A 131 -10.61 -2.20 4.44
CA LYS A 131 -12.04 -2.57 4.33
C LYS A 131 -12.70 -2.13 3.02
N MET A 132 -12.19 -1.12 2.31
CA MET A 132 -12.77 -0.72 1.02
C MET A 132 -12.72 -1.84 -0.03
N PHE A 133 -11.77 -2.77 0.11
CA PHE A 133 -11.63 -3.94 -0.74
C PHE A 133 -12.46 -5.15 -0.25
N GLN A 134 -12.95 -5.11 1.00
CA GLN A 134 -13.88 -6.12 1.53
C GLN A 134 -15.26 -5.98 0.87
N ASP A 135 -15.78 -4.75 0.80
CA ASP A 135 -17.10 -4.45 0.21
C ASP A 135 -17.12 -4.63 -1.32
N SER A 136 -15.95 -4.49 -1.97
CA SER A 136 -15.80 -4.74 -3.41
C SER A 136 -16.02 -6.21 -3.79
N ASN A 137 -15.77 -7.13 -2.85
CA ASN A 137 -15.96 -8.57 -3.05
C ASN A 137 -17.44 -9.00 -2.86
N GLN A 138 -18.22 -8.23 -2.10
CA GLN A 138 -19.65 -8.50 -1.86
C GLN A 138 -20.56 -8.08 -3.03
N ASN A 139 -20.11 -7.20 -3.93
CA ASN A 139 -20.88 -6.76 -5.09
C ASN A 139 -20.71 -7.66 -6.33
N HIS A 140 -19.97 -8.76 -6.21
CA HIS A 140 -19.73 -9.73 -7.29
C HIS A 140 -20.29 -11.14 -6.99
N VAL A 141 -21.18 -11.26 -5.99
CA VAL A 141 -21.94 -12.49 -5.69
C VAL A 141 -23.38 -12.35 -6.16
#